data_AF-A0A1Y2K906-F1
#
_entry.id   AF-A0A1Y2K906-F1
#
_cell.length_a   1.000
_cell.length_b   1.000
_cell.length_c   1.000
_cell.angle_alpha   90.00
_cell.angle_beta   90.00
_cell.angle_gamma   90.00
#
_symmetry.space_group_name_H-M   'P 1'
#
loop_
_entity.id
_entity.type
_entity.pdbx_description
1 polymer ?
#
loop_
_entity_poly.entity_id
_entity_poly.type
_entity_poly.pdbx_seq_one_letter_code
_entity_poly.pdbx_strand_id
1 'polypeptide(L)'
;MTAALNLSRIRLAVQLVMLVITVYGGVVLGHYLSDKLSNALPALSCAFDQQNGAYCTLIPFQHQMHHRVGEVIARSGQFAMATLVPLGFTFLSFYILFFFLNKAFCGWICPLGTLQELLYRLGRVLRRPFHRLHGRGLSRVRPIKWIVLLGLVFLLPLLAGLGHLPHAAGDAFCQVCPARIATTLLTGDLNQVTVATTGTAEFLFSALRATLFGFIVIAALSVRQPFCRVCPMLALHALLRRFSPLRLRKQEESEACGRCDLCARACPMDIPEVAEQSGAKAFHDDCTLCGRCVEFCPHDDRLQLKFGPWMLFRSSRDYFRRRSRLERPEGGARSESP
;
A
#
# COMPACT_ATOMS: atom_id res chain seq x y z
N MET A 1 -23.61 -4.97 18.43
CA MET A 1 -23.36 -4.54 17.03
C MET A 1 -24.32 -5.29 16.14
N THR A 2 -25.29 -4.59 15.56
CA THR A 2 -26.35 -5.13 14.71
C THR A 2 -25.78 -5.81 13.46
N ALA A 3 -26.52 -6.76 12.88
CA ALA A 3 -26.11 -7.68 11.82
C ALA A 3 -25.58 -7.05 10.50
N ALA A 4 -25.54 -5.72 10.39
CA ALA A 4 -25.22 -5.00 9.15
C ALA A 4 -23.75 -4.55 9.01
N LEU A 5 -23.03 -4.31 10.11
CA LEU A 5 -21.69 -3.68 10.11
C LEU A 5 -20.57 -4.69 10.37
N ASN A 6 -20.10 -5.33 9.30
CA ASN A 6 -18.93 -6.20 9.29
C ASN A 6 -17.63 -5.38 9.06
N LEU A 7 -16.51 -5.74 9.69
CA LEU A 7 -15.23 -5.03 9.54
C LEU A 7 -14.77 -4.93 8.07
N SER A 8 -14.99 -5.96 7.25
CA SER A 8 -14.73 -5.91 5.79
C SER A 8 -15.64 -4.94 5.03
N ARG A 9 -16.91 -4.78 5.46
CA ARG A 9 -17.83 -3.79 4.87
C ARG A 9 -17.44 -2.38 5.28
N ILE A 10 -17.10 -2.17 6.54
CA ILE A 10 -16.55 -0.90 7.04
C ILE A 10 -15.27 -0.56 6.26
N ARG A 11 -14.37 -1.53 6.11
CA ARG A 11 -13.14 -1.35 5.34
C ARG A 11 -13.42 -0.98 3.89
N LEU A 12 -14.34 -1.66 3.22
CA LEU A 12 -14.70 -1.32 1.85
C LEU A 12 -15.35 0.07 1.76
N ALA A 13 -16.22 0.41 2.69
CA ALA A 13 -16.84 1.74 2.74
C ALA A 13 -15.76 2.83 2.90
N VAL A 14 -14.82 2.64 3.85
CA VAL A 14 -13.69 3.55 4.05
C VAL A 14 -12.82 3.61 2.79
N GLN A 15 -12.52 2.47 2.16
CA GLN A 15 -11.73 2.42 0.92
C GLN A 15 -12.39 3.18 -0.23
N LEU A 16 -13.72 3.07 -0.41
CA LEU A 16 -14.45 3.77 -1.46
C LEU A 16 -14.56 5.27 -1.17
N VAL A 17 -14.88 5.65 0.07
CA VAL A 17 -14.92 7.05 0.49
C VAL A 17 -13.55 7.70 0.31
N MET A 18 -12.49 7.01 0.75
CA MET A 18 -11.12 7.49 0.56
C MET A 18 -10.76 7.53 -0.92
N LEU A 19 -11.10 6.54 -1.74
CA LEU A 19 -10.88 6.60 -3.20
C LEU A 19 -11.50 7.87 -3.81
N VAL A 20 -12.73 8.22 -3.42
CA VAL A 20 -13.38 9.45 -3.90
C VAL A 20 -12.64 10.70 -3.43
N ILE A 21 -12.35 10.81 -2.13
CA ILE A 21 -11.63 11.97 -1.55
C ILE A 21 -10.21 12.11 -2.12
N THR A 22 -9.55 10.99 -2.36
CA THR A 22 -8.14 10.94 -2.77
C THR A 22 -7.95 11.28 -4.25
N VAL A 23 -8.78 10.69 -5.11
CA VAL A 23 -8.65 10.77 -6.58
C VAL A 23 -9.46 11.93 -7.13
N TYR A 24 -10.68 12.15 -6.61
CA TYR A 24 -11.58 13.22 -7.07
C TYR A 24 -11.64 14.39 -6.09
N GLY A 25 -10.69 14.49 -5.16
CA GLY A 25 -10.68 15.50 -4.10
C GLY A 25 -10.71 16.93 -4.64
N GLY A 26 -10.00 17.23 -5.73
CA GLY A 26 -10.02 18.55 -6.36
C GLY A 26 -11.40 18.93 -6.90
N VAL A 27 -12.17 17.96 -7.39
CA VAL A 27 -13.54 18.16 -7.90
C VAL A 27 -14.57 18.21 -6.77
N VAL A 28 -14.44 17.34 -5.77
CA VAL A 28 -15.44 17.15 -4.69
C VAL A 28 -15.27 18.17 -3.56
N LEU A 29 -14.03 18.47 -3.16
CA LEU A 29 -13.70 19.34 -2.04
C LEU A 29 -13.29 20.75 -2.49
N GLY A 30 -13.04 20.93 -3.80
CA GLY A 30 -12.51 22.16 -4.39
C GLY A 30 -10.99 22.28 -4.24
N HIS A 31 -10.36 22.90 -5.24
CA HIS A 31 -8.89 23.00 -5.35
C HIS A 31 -8.21 23.62 -4.10
N TYR A 32 -8.85 24.61 -3.47
CA TYR A 32 -8.29 25.25 -2.28
C TYR A 32 -8.23 24.31 -1.07
N LEU A 33 -9.28 23.52 -0.85
CA LEU A 33 -9.33 22.58 0.27
C LEU A 33 -8.42 21.37 0.00
N SER A 34 -8.31 20.93 -1.26
CA SER A 34 -7.35 19.88 -1.63
C SER A 34 -5.90 20.31 -1.41
N ASP A 35 -5.52 21.55 -1.70
CA ASP A 35 -4.16 22.05 -1.42
C ASP A 35 -3.86 22.08 0.09
N LYS A 36 -4.81 22.53 0.91
CA LYS A 36 -4.66 22.50 2.37
C LYS A 36 -4.61 21.07 2.90
N LEU A 37 -5.41 20.17 2.35
CA LEU A 37 -5.42 18.75 2.71
C LEU A 37 -4.12 18.07 2.31
N SER A 38 -3.57 18.38 1.15
CA SER A 38 -2.32 17.84 0.63
C SER A 38 -1.11 18.20 1.50
N ASN A 39 -1.12 19.42 2.05
CA ASN A 39 -0.11 19.88 3.00
C ASN A 39 -0.27 19.26 4.41
N ALA A 40 -1.47 18.79 4.77
CA ALA A 40 -1.79 18.29 6.10
C ALA A 40 -1.76 16.76 6.23
N LEU A 41 -2.14 16.03 5.16
CA LEU A 41 -2.24 14.57 5.16
C LEU A 41 -1.34 13.98 4.07
N PRO A 42 -0.25 13.30 4.44
CA PRO A 42 0.59 12.64 3.48
C PRO A 42 -0.13 11.49 2.83
N ALA A 43 0.06 11.32 1.53
CA ALA A 43 -0.45 10.21 0.75
C ALA A 43 -1.97 10.25 0.60
N LEU A 44 -2.45 10.77 -0.52
CA LEU A 44 -3.74 10.27 -1.02
C LEU A 44 -3.73 9.87 -2.49
N SER A 45 -2.86 10.33 -3.39
CA SER A 45 -2.85 9.80 -4.77
C SER A 45 -1.58 10.16 -5.55
N CYS A 46 -1.51 9.82 -6.83
CA CYS A 46 -0.39 10.19 -7.69
C CYS A 46 -0.38 11.71 -7.94
N ALA A 47 0.77 12.38 -7.81
CA ALA A 47 0.82 13.83 -8.07
C ALA A 47 0.69 14.23 -9.54
N PHE A 48 0.77 13.26 -10.46
CA PHE A 48 0.52 13.50 -11.88
C PHE A 48 -0.98 13.59 -12.22
N ASP A 49 -1.85 13.28 -11.26
CA ASP A 49 -3.30 13.47 -11.37
C ASP A 49 -3.67 14.89 -10.94
N GLN A 50 -4.14 15.72 -11.88
CA GLN A 50 -4.43 17.13 -11.62
C GLN A 50 -5.70 17.35 -10.77
N GLN A 51 -6.53 16.31 -10.62
CA GLN A 51 -7.79 16.38 -9.86
C GLN A 51 -7.67 15.78 -8.45
N ASN A 52 -6.46 15.44 -8.02
CA ASN A 52 -6.25 14.77 -6.75
C ASN A 52 -6.57 15.61 -5.50
N GLY A 53 -6.80 14.90 -4.39
CA GLY A 53 -7.02 15.49 -3.06
C GLY A 53 -5.77 15.61 -2.19
N ALA A 54 -4.74 14.77 -2.41
CA ALA A 54 -3.42 14.92 -1.77
C ALA A 54 -2.31 14.17 -2.53
N TYR A 55 -1.08 14.63 -2.39
CA TYR A 55 0.09 14.09 -3.07
C TYR A 55 0.70 12.86 -2.39
N CYS A 56 1.29 11.97 -3.20
CA CYS A 56 2.12 10.87 -2.74
C CYS A 56 3.39 11.41 -2.08
N THR A 57 3.69 10.93 -0.89
CA THR A 57 4.86 11.39 -0.12
C THR A 57 6.20 11.02 -0.71
N LEU A 58 6.27 10.02 -1.58
CA LEU A 58 7.52 9.65 -2.25
C LEU A 58 8.03 10.75 -3.18
N ILE A 59 7.16 11.61 -3.70
CA ILE A 59 7.56 12.68 -4.62
C ILE A 59 8.42 13.73 -3.92
N PRO A 60 7.98 14.38 -2.83
CA PRO A 60 8.84 15.32 -2.11
C PRO A 60 10.08 14.64 -1.56
N PHE A 61 10.02 13.33 -1.23
CA PHE A 61 11.18 12.57 -0.80
C PHE A 61 12.22 12.41 -1.93
N GLN A 62 11.80 11.97 -3.12
CA GLN A 62 12.68 11.81 -4.28
C GLN A 62 13.22 13.16 -4.77
N HIS A 63 12.41 14.22 -4.75
CA HIS A 63 12.85 15.57 -5.09
C HIS A 63 13.91 16.10 -4.12
N GLN A 64 13.80 15.79 -2.82
CA GLN A 64 14.85 16.12 -1.85
C GLN A 64 16.15 15.35 -2.12
N MET A 65 16.05 14.06 -2.45
CA MET A 65 17.22 13.25 -2.82
C MET A 65 17.93 13.77 -4.08
N HIS A 66 17.15 14.14 -5.10
CA HIS A 66 17.65 14.66 -6.37
C HIS A 66 18.27 16.07 -6.21
N HIS A 67 17.49 17.05 -5.76
CA HIS A 67 17.93 18.46 -5.77
C HIS A 67 18.73 18.87 -4.54
N ARG A 68 18.42 18.36 -3.34
CA ARG A 68 19.09 18.83 -2.11
C ARG A 68 20.29 17.97 -1.75
N VAL A 69 20.16 16.66 -1.81
CA VAL A 69 21.25 15.75 -1.40
C VAL A 69 22.31 15.63 -2.49
N GLY A 70 21.91 15.43 -3.75
CA GLY A 70 22.85 15.33 -4.88
C GLY A 70 23.67 16.60 -5.11
N GLU A 71 23.03 17.77 -5.13
CA GLU A 71 23.71 19.05 -5.38
C GLU A 71 24.68 19.43 -4.24
N VAL A 72 24.37 19.06 -3.00
CA VAL A 72 25.21 19.32 -1.83
C VAL A 72 26.41 18.37 -1.78
N ILE A 73 26.27 17.09 -2.14
CA ILE A 73 27.41 16.16 -2.22
C ILE A 73 28.38 16.63 -3.33
N ALA A 74 27.87 17.22 -4.41
CA ALA A 74 28.68 17.80 -5.47
C ALA A 74 29.39 19.11 -5.05
N ARG A 75 28.83 19.90 -4.11
CA ARG A 75 29.44 21.14 -3.58
C ARG A 75 30.05 20.88 -2.19
N SER A 76 31.26 20.35 -2.17
CA SER A 76 32.05 19.89 -1.02
C SER A 76 32.49 20.95 0.02
N GLY A 77 31.62 21.89 0.42
CA GLY A 77 32.04 23.08 1.20
C GLY A 77 31.28 23.43 2.48
N GLN A 78 29.99 23.09 2.63
CA GLN A 78 29.20 23.52 3.82
C GLN A 78 28.27 22.41 4.31
N PHE A 79 28.85 21.41 4.95
CA PHE A 79 28.23 20.10 5.15
C PHE A 79 27.18 19.98 6.28
N ALA A 80 27.02 20.95 7.18
CA ALA A 80 26.34 20.65 8.46
C ALA A 80 24.99 21.33 8.74
N MET A 81 24.73 22.57 8.29
CA MET A 81 23.54 23.31 8.76
C MET A 81 22.47 23.54 7.68
N ALA A 82 22.88 23.89 6.45
CA ALA A 82 21.95 24.17 5.35
C ALA A 82 21.21 22.92 4.84
N THR A 83 21.77 21.73 5.02
CA THR A 83 21.21 20.47 4.50
C THR A 83 20.55 19.64 5.60
N LEU A 84 21.19 19.58 6.77
CA LEU A 84 20.80 18.75 7.90
C LEU A 84 19.55 19.28 8.61
N VAL A 85 19.34 20.61 8.65
CA VAL A 85 18.13 21.23 9.20
C VAL A 85 16.90 20.98 8.31
N PRO A 86 16.94 21.23 6.99
CA PRO A 86 15.79 20.93 6.14
C PRO A 86 15.53 19.43 6.00
N LEU A 87 16.57 18.58 5.90
CA LEU A 87 16.38 17.12 5.96
C LEU A 87 15.78 16.71 7.30
N GLY A 88 16.34 17.18 8.41
CA GLY A 88 15.85 16.84 9.74
C GLY A 88 14.39 17.24 9.92
N PHE A 89 14.00 18.43 9.46
CA PHE A 89 12.62 18.90 9.51
C PHE A 89 11.69 18.12 8.58
N THR A 90 12.14 17.73 7.38
CA THR A 90 11.33 16.92 6.47
C THR A 90 11.20 15.49 6.96
N PHE A 91 12.26 14.87 7.48
CA PHE A 91 12.19 13.55 8.13
C PHE A 91 11.33 13.58 9.39
N LEU A 92 11.40 14.65 10.20
CA LEU A 92 10.57 14.81 11.40
C LEU A 92 9.09 15.02 11.06
N SER A 93 8.78 15.88 10.09
CA SER A 93 7.40 16.06 9.61
C SER A 93 6.86 14.78 8.97
N PHE A 94 7.65 14.08 8.15
CA PHE A 94 7.33 12.74 7.66
C PHE A 94 7.06 11.77 8.81
N TYR A 95 7.91 11.76 9.83
CA TYR A 95 7.82 10.85 10.97
C TYR A 95 6.56 11.10 11.79
N ILE A 96 6.26 12.36 12.12
CA ILE A 96 5.05 12.75 12.86
C ILE A 96 3.79 12.34 12.09
N LEU A 97 3.80 12.50 10.77
CA LEU A 97 2.63 12.15 9.98
C LEU A 97 2.49 10.64 9.74
N PHE A 98 3.59 9.90 9.58
CA PHE A 98 3.59 8.43 9.51
C PHE A 98 3.25 7.76 10.83
N PHE A 99 3.49 8.43 11.96
CA PHE A 99 3.03 7.98 13.27
C PHE A 99 1.51 7.81 13.30
N PHE A 100 0.76 8.72 12.65
CA PHE A 100 -0.68 8.61 12.46
C PHE A 100 -1.06 7.74 11.25
N LEU A 101 -0.33 7.85 10.14
CA LEU A 101 -0.58 7.14 8.88
C LEU A 101 0.25 5.84 8.77
N ASN A 102 -0.12 4.87 9.59
CA ASN A 102 0.54 3.56 9.69
C ASN A 102 0.37 2.67 8.43
N LYS A 103 0.95 1.45 8.42
CA LYS A 103 0.68 0.31 7.51
C LYS A 103 -0.80 0.08 7.19
N ALA A 104 -1.71 0.48 8.08
CA ALA A 104 -3.15 0.48 7.82
C ALA A 104 -3.52 1.32 6.59
N PHE A 105 -2.74 2.35 6.26
CA PHE A 105 -2.93 3.17 5.07
C PHE A 105 -3.04 2.33 3.78
N CYS A 106 -2.10 1.41 3.56
CA CYS A 106 -2.11 0.53 2.38
C CYS A 106 -3.34 -0.40 2.33
N GLY A 107 -3.91 -0.74 3.49
CA GLY A 107 -5.08 -1.61 3.61
C GLY A 107 -6.43 -0.88 3.60
N TRP A 108 -6.48 0.39 4.01
CA TRP A 108 -7.73 1.11 4.28
C TRP A 108 -7.93 2.36 3.41
N ILE A 109 -6.85 3.05 3.03
CA ILE A 109 -6.92 4.41 2.48
C ILE A 109 -6.37 4.46 1.04
N CYS A 110 -5.32 3.69 0.74
CA CYS A 110 -4.60 3.77 -0.54
C CYS A 110 -5.52 3.48 -1.76
N PRO A 111 -5.67 4.42 -2.72
CA PRO A 111 -6.56 4.24 -3.87
C PRO A 111 -6.14 3.09 -4.78
N LEU A 112 -4.83 2.88 -4.97
CA LEU A 112 -4.32 1.76 -5.77
C LEU A 112 -4.56 0.41 -5.09
N GLY A 113 -4.51 0.37 -3.75
CA GLY A 113 -4.84 -0.84 -2.99
C GLY A 113 -6.33 -1.18 -3.11
N THR A 114 -7.19 -0.16 -3.06
CA THR A 114 -8.64 -0.27 -3.31
C THR A 114 -8.91 -0.76 -4.73
N LEU A 115 -8.31 -0.14 -5.75
CA LEU A 115 -8.50 -0.54 -7.14
C LEU A 115 -8.11 -2.00 -7.39
N GLN A 116 -6.98 -2.47 -6.83
CA GLN A 116 -6.57 -3.87 -6.95
C GLN A 116 -7.54 -4.83 -6.25
N GLU A 117 -8.14 -4.45 -5.11
CA GLU A 117 -9.17 -5.27 -4.45
C GLU A 117 -10.47 -5.31 -5.27
N LEU A 118 -10.84 -4.20 -5.93
CA LEU A 118 -11.98 -4.15 -6.85
C LEU A 118 -11.73 -5.03 -8.08
N LEU A 119 -10.55 -4.93 -8.70
CA LEU A 119 -10.13 -5.80 -9.82
C LEU A 119 -10.13 -7.27 -9.40
N TYR A 120 -9.64 -7.58 -8.20
CA TYR A 120 -9.70 -8.94 -7.68
C TYR A 120 -11.13 -9.47 -7.56
N ARG A 121 -12.05 -8.65 -7.01
CA ARG A 121 -13.48 -9.02 -6.94
C ARG A 121 -14.10 -9.20 -8.32
N LEU A 122 -13.76 -8.32 -9.26
CA LEU A 122 -14.18 -8.46 -10.65
C LEU A 122 -13.67 -9.77 -11.26
N GLY A 123 -12.41 -10.14 -11.01
CA GLY A 123 -11.85 -11.44 -11.42
C GLY A 123 -12.62 -12.64 -10.85
N ARG A 124 -13.09 -12.55 -9.60
CA ARG A 124 -13.96 -13.58 -8.99
C ARG A 124 -15.34 -13.66 -9.64
N VAL A 125 -15.92 -12.53 -10.02
CA VAL A 125 -17.19 -12.47 -10.78
C VAL A 125 -17.00 -13.07 -12.18
N LEU A 126 -15.89 -12.75 -12.84
CA LEU A 126 -15.48 -13.30 -14.15
C LEU A 126 -14.97 -14.76 -14.07
N ARG A 127 -15.16 -15.44 -12.93
CA ARG A 127 -14.76 -16.85 -12.68
C ARG A 127 -13.28 -17.14 -12.99
N ARG A 128 -12.38 -16.16 -12.87
CA ARG A 128 -10.95 -16.38 -13.05
C ARG A 128 -10.36 -17.23 -11.90
N PRO A 129 -9.39 -18.10 -12.20
CA PRO A 129 -8.72 -18.92 -11.19
C PRO A 129 -7.98 -18.04 -10.19
N PHE A 130 -8.21 -18.30 -8.91
CA PHE A 130 -7.50 -17.64 -7.81
C PHE A 130 -6.14 -18.29 -7.60
N HIS A 131 -5.09 -17.47 -7.51
CA HIS A 131 -3.74 -17.91 -7.24
C HIS A 131 -3.23 -17.28 -5.94
N ARG A 132 -2.73 -18.12 -5.03
CA ARG A 132 -1.98 -17.68 -3.85
C ARG A 132 -0.49 -17.73 -4.15
N LEU A 133 0.25 -16.76 -3.65
CA LEU A 133 1.70 -16.88 -3.60
C LEU A 133 2.07 -17.63 -2.31
N HIS A 134 2.59 -18.84 -2.46
CA HIS A 134 3.06 -19.64 -1.33
C HIS A 134 4.47 -20.19 -1.61
N GLY A 135 5.19 -20.54 -0.54
CA GLY A 135 6.53 -21.12 -0.61
C GLY A 135 7.55 -20.24 -1.37
N ARG A 136 8.21 -20.81 -2.37
CA ARG A 136 9.31 -20.18 -3.13
C ARG A 136 8.91 -18.90 -3.88
N GLY A 137 7.67 -18.82 -4.35
CA GLY A 137 7.18 -17.62 -5.06
C GLY A 137 7.09 -16.41 -4.13
N LEU A 138 6.62 -16.64 -2.90
CA LEU A 138 6.50 -15.58 -1.90
C LEU A 138 7.87 -15.12 -1.39
N SER A 139 8.78 -16.06 -1.10
CA SER A 139 10.11 -15.72 -0.60
C SER A 139 10.95 -14.92 -1.60
N ARG A 140 10.75 -15.14 -2.92
CA ARG A 140 11.42 -14.36 -3.97
C ARG A 140 10.83 -12.96 -4.17
N VAL A 141 9.52 -12.77 -3.95
CA VAL A 141 8.86 -11.45 -4.14
C VAL A 141 9.10 -10.51 -2.96
N ARG A 142 9.15 -11.02 -1.73
CA ARG A 142 9.37 -10.22 -0.51
C ARG A 142 10.58 -9.28 -0.54
N PRO A 143 11.78 -9.67 -1.04
CA PRO A 143 12.92 -8.75 -1.10
C PRO A 143 12.80 -7.69 -2.21
N ILE A 144 11.97 -7.89 -3.23
CA ILE A 144 11.89 -6.98 -4.40
C ILE A 144 11.50 -5.58 -3.96
N LYS A 145 10.59 -5.40 -2.99
CA LYS A 145 10.21 -4.08 -2.48
C LYS A 145 11.40 -3.29 -1.92
N TRP A 146 12.38 -3.97 -1.32
CA TRP A 146 13.58 -3.34 -0.76
C TRP A 146 14.55 -2.96 -1.86
N ILE A 147 14.66 -3.80 -2.89
CA ILE A 147 15.45 -3.50 -4.10
C ILE A 147 14.84 -2.29 -4.83
N VAL A 148 13.52 -2.25 -5.00
CA VAL A 148 12.81 -1.12 -5.61
C VAL A 148 12.96 0.15 -4.77
N LEU A 149 12.87 0.05 -3.44
CA LEU A 149 13.10 1.18 -2.55
C LEU A 149 14.54 1.70 -2.71
N LEU A 150 15.56 0.88 -2.49
CA LEU A 150 16.96 1.30 -2.57
C LEU A 150 17.36 1.75 -3.98
N GLY A 151 16.87 1.09 -5.02
CA GLY A 151 17.18 1.41 -6.41
C GLY A 151 16.43 2.64 -6.93
N LEU A 152 15.10 2.56 -7.02
CA LEU A 152 14.27 3.56 -7.72
C LEU A 152 13.96 4.79 -6.86
N VAL A 153 13.96 4.67 -5.53
CA VAL A 153 13.64 5.81 -4.64
C VAL A 153 14.90 6.51 -4.12
N PHE A 154 16.00 5.78 -3.89
CA PHE A 154 17.23 6.36 -3.34
C PHE A 154 18.34 6.51 -4.39
N LEU A 155 18.79 5.40 -4.99
CA LEU A 155 19.99 5.38 -5.84
C LEU A 155 19.82 6.20 -7.12
N LEU A 156 18.74 5.99 -7.87
CA LEU A 156 18.48 6.68 -9.14
C LEU A 156 18.35 8.22 -8.98
N PRO A 157 17.52 8.73 -8.06
CA PRO A 157 17.46 10.17 -7.78
C PRO A 157 18.79 10.77 -7.32
N LEU A 158 19.55 10.03 -6.51
CA LEU A 158 20.87 10.47 -6.02
C LEU A 158 21.87 10.59 -7.17
N LEU A 159 21.95 9.58 -8.06
CA LEU A 159 22.82 9.61 -9.24
C LEU A 159 22.43 10.73 -10.23
N ALA A 160 21.14 10.99 -10.39
CA ALA A 160 20.64 12.13 -11.17
C ALA A 160 21.05 13.47 -10.55
N GLY A 161 21.06 13.57 -9.22
CA GLY A 161 21.52 14.76 -8.50
C GLY A 161 23.03 14.97 -8.54
N LEU A 162 23.81 13.89 -8.65
CA LEU A 162 25.26 13.93 -8.87
C LEU A 162 25.66 14.22 -10.32
N GLY A 163 24.68 14.32 -11.25
CA GLY A 163 24.92 14.60 -12.66
C GLY A 163 25.30 13.39 -13.51
N HIS A 164 25.26 12.17 -12.96
CA HIS A 164 25.57 10.94 -13.70
C HIS A 164 24.40 10.43 -14.56
N LEU A 165 23.17 10.89 -14.29
CA LEU A 165 21.96 10.49 -15.01
C LEU A 165 21.15 11.72 -15.45
N PRO A 166 20.28 11.59 -16.46
CA PRO A 166 19.36 12.65 -16.86
C PRO A 166 18.49 13.11 -15.69
N HIS A 167 18.10 14.38 -15.66
CA HIS A 167 17.19 14.90 -14.62
C HIS A 167 15.82 14.20 -14.60
N ALA A 168 15.42 13.56 -15.70
CA ALA A 168 14.26 12.68 -15.73
C ALA A 168 14.39 11.48 -14.77
N ALA A 169 15.58 11.05 -14.37
CA ALA A 169 15.73 9.99 -13.37
C ALA A 169 15.56 10.48 -11.92
N GLY A 170 15.39 11.79 -11.71
CA GLY A 170 15.20 12.42 -10.40
C GLY A 170 13.97 11.91 -9.64
N ASP A 171 12.90 11.58 -10.36
CA ASP A 171 11.67 11.00 -9.81
C ASP A 171 11.39 9.59 -10.36
N ALA A 172 12.45 8.80 -10.63
CA ALA A 172 12.39 7.49 -11.30
C ALA A 172 11.24 6.56 -10.88
N PHE A 173 11.01 6.36 -9.56
CA PHE A 173 9.87 5.55 -9.10
C PHE A 173 8.51 6.10 -9.55
N CYS A 174 8.28 7.41 -9.47
CA CYS A 174 7.01 8.02 -9.83
C CYS A 174 6.74 7.99 -11.34
N GLN A 175 7.79 7.91 -12.15
CA GLN A 175 7.67 7.69 -13.60
C GLN A 175 7.24 6.26 -13.95
N VAL A 176 7.65 5.27 -13.16
CA VAL A 176 7.31 3.84 -13.38
C VAL A 176 6.03 3.43 -12.64
N CYS A 177 5.61 4.20 -11.63
CA CYS A 177 4.53 3.83 -10.73
C CYS A 177 3.19 3.59 -11.49
N PRO A 178 2.57 2.42 -11.33
CA PRO A 178 1.28 2.11 -11.97
C PRO A 178 0.13 2.95 -11.40
N ALA A 179 0.29 3.52 -10.20
CA ALA A 179 -0.68 4.46 -9.65
C ALA A 179 -0.90 5.67 -10.57
N ARG A 180 0.13 6.07 -11.33
CA ARG A 180 0.08 7.19 -12.26
C ARG A 180 -0.99 6.99 -13.32
N ILE A 181 -0.97 5.85 -14.02
CA ILE A 181 -2.01 5.52 -15.00
C ILE A 181 -3.34 5.24 -14.30
N ALA A 182 -3.30 4.51 -13.18
CA ALA A 182 -4.52 4.10 -12.48
C ALA A 182 -5.38 5.29 -12.07
N THR A 183 -4.80 6.29 -11.39
CA THR A 183 -5.56 7.42 -10.85
C THR A 183 -5.97 8.39 -11.96
N THR A 184 -5.10 8.64 -12.94
CA THR A 184 -5.43 9.55 -14.05
C THR A 184 -6.51 8.97 -14.96
N LEU A 185 -6.54 7.64 -15.15
CA LEU A 185 -7.61 6.98 -15.90
C LEU A 185 -8.95 7.07 -15.18
N LEU A 186 -8.95 7.07 -13.84
CA LEU A 186 -10.16 7.30 -13.05
C LEU A 186 -10.68 8.74 -13.24
N THR A 187 -9.79 9.73 -13.31
CA THR A 187 -10.17 11.15 -13.52
C THR A 187 -10.42 11.51 -14.99
N GLY A 188 -10.27 10.54 -15.91
CA GLY A 188 -10.55 10.70 -17.34
C GLY A 188 -9.38 11.27 -18.15
N ASP A 189 -8.21 11.43 -17.55
CA ASP A 189 -7.00 11.87 -18.26
C ASP A 189 -6.25 10.69 -18.90
N LEU A 190 -6.32 10.63 -20.23
CA LEU A 190 -5.68 9.61 -21.06
C LEU A 190 -4.25 9.98 -21.47
N ASN A 191 -3.78 11.21 -21.20
CA ASN A 191 -2.46 11.66 -21.64
C ASN A 191 -1.35 10.79 -21.04
N GLN A 192 -1.53 10.36 -19.79
CA GLN A 192 -0.58 9.49 -19.12
C GLN A 192 -0.63 8.04 -19.61
N VAL A 193 -1.58 7.62 -20.45
CA VAL A 193 -1.57 6.27 -21.05
C VAL A 193 -0.59 6.20 -22.22
N THR A 194 -0.40 7.32 -22.91
CA THR A 194 0.47 7.40 -24.10
C THR A 194 1.96 7.17 -23.74
N VAL A 195 2.69 6.60 -24.69
CA VAL A 195 4.15 6.37 -24.59
C VAL A 195 4.83 7.58 -25.21
N ALA A 196 5.68 8.26 -24.44
CA ALA A 196 6.40 9.43 -24.91
C ALA A 196 7.50 9.01 -25.90
N THR A 197 7.56 9.64 -27.07
CA THR A 197 8.56 9.37 -28.12
C THR A 197 9.65 10.46 -28.22
N THR A 198 9.59 11.46 -27.35
CA THR A 198 10.43 12.67 -27.37
C THR A 198 11.87 12.45 -26.93
N GLY A 199 12.16 11.42 -26.12
CA GLY A 199 13.51 11.09 -25.68
C GLY A 199 13.65 9.63 -25.23
N THR A 200 14.88 9.09 -25.27
CA THR A 200 15.16 7.67 -24.96
C THR A 200 14.83 7.29 -23.52
N ALA A 201 15.17 8.15 -22.56
CA ALA A 201 14.84 7.94 -21.14
C ALA A 201 13.33 8.03 -20.88
N GLU A 202 12.66 9.04 -21.44
CA GLU A 202 11.21 9.22 -21.30
C GLU A 202 10.42 8.08 -21.96
N PHE A 203 10.88 7.61 -23.12
CA PHE A 203 10.34 6.44 -23.80
C PHE A 203 10.49 5.20 -22.93
N LEU A 204 11.69 4.93 -22.38
CA LEU A 204 11.92 3.76 -21.53
C LEU A 204 11.05 3.78 -20.28
N PHE A 205 10.98 4.91 -19.57
CA PHE A 205 10.15 5.01 -18.37
C PHE A 205 8.65 4.90 -18.67
N SER A 206 8.17 5.54 -19.75
CA SER A 206 6.76 5.46 -20.14
C SER A 206 6.36 4.07 -20.65
N ALA A 207 7.23 3.39 -21.41
CA ALA A 207 7.02 2.01 -21.85
C ALA A 207 7.03 1.03 -20.66
N LEU A 208 7.97 1.19 -19.73
CA LEU A 208 8.04 0.38 -18.52
C LEU A 208 6.79 0.59 -17.64
N ARG A 209 6.34 1.84 -17.47
CA ARG A 209 5.11 2.19 -16.75
C ARG A 209 3.88 1.52 -17.37
N ALA A 210 3.71 1.62 -18.69
CA ALA A 210 2.58 1.02 -19.40
C ALA A 210 2.58 -0.52 -19.26
N THR A 211 3.75 -1.14 -19.46
CA THR A 211 3.94 -2.59 -19.31
C THR A 211 3.63 -3.05 -17.89
N LEU A 212 4.16 -2.35 -16.89
CA LEU A 212 3.95 -2.68 -15.48
C LEU A 212 2.47 -2.52 -15.09
N PHE A 213 1.81 -1.45 -15.53
CA PHE A 213 0.38 -1.25 -15.29
C PHE A 213 -0.46 -2.38 -15.90
N GLY A 214 -0.24 -2.72 -17.17
CA GLY A 214 -0.95 -3.82 -17.84
C GLY A 214 -0.74 -5.16 -17.12
N PHE A 215 0.50 -5.47 -16.76
CA PHE A 215 0.83 -6.66 -15.96
C PHE A 215 0.10 -6.69 -14.62
N ILE A 216 0.06 -5.56 -13.90
CA ILE A 216 -0.59 -5.47 -12.59
C ILE A 216 -2.11 -5.61 -12.69
N VAL A 217 -2.74 -5.03 -13.72
CA VAL A 217 -4.18 -5.19 -13.94
C VAL A 217 -4.51 -6.67 -14.15
N ILE A 218 -3.77 -7.35 -15.03
CA ILE A 218 -3.95 -8.78 -15.30
C ILE A 218 -3.70 -9.62 -14.03
N ALA A 219 -2.59 -9.34 -13.32
CA ALA A 219 -2.25 -10.03 -12.09
C ALA A 219 -3.30 -9.80 -10.99
N ALA A 220 -3.86 -8.60 -10.88
CA ALA A 220 -4.85 -8.24 -9.87
C ALA A 220 -6.18 -8.99 -10.04
N LEU A 221 -6.50 -9.47 -11.24
CA LEU A 221 -7.67 -10.33 -11.48
C LEU A 221 -7.52 -11.72 -10.84
N SER A 222 -6.29 -12.22 -10.68
CA SER A 222 -6.00 -13.59 -10.21
C SER A 222 -5.38 -13.63 -8.81
N VAL A 223 -4.64 -12.59 -8.44
CA VAL A 223 -3.89 -12.46 -7.19
C VAL A 223 -4.36 -11.20 -6.46
N ARG A 224 -4.53 -11.28 -5.14
CA ARG A 224 -4.86 -10.11 -4.32
C ARG A 224 -3.69 -9.15 -4.23
N GLN A 225 -3.90 -7.87 -4.50
CA GLN A 225 -2.94 -6.79 -4.25
C GLN A 225 -1.49 -7.07 -4.72
N PRO A 226 -1.26 -7.49 -5.98
CA PRO A 226 0.07 -7.84 -6.48
C PRO A 226 1.09 -6.71 -6.34
N PHE A 227 0.72 -5.48 -6.67
CA PHE A 227 1.65 -4.34 -6.60
C PHE A 227 2.01 -3.95 -5.17
N CYS A 228 1.07 -4.12 -4.22
CA CYS A 228 1.34 -3.81 -2.82
C CYS A 228 2.52 -4.63 -2.26
N ARG A 229 2.81 -5.82 -2.81
CA ARG A 229 3.97 -6.65 -2.42
C ARG A 229 5.32 -6.09 -2.88
N VAL A 230 5.33 -5.27 -3.94
CA VAL A 230 6.54 -4.68 -4.56
C VAL A 230 6.66 -3.18 -4.27
N CYS A 231 5.58 -2.55 -3.80
CA CYS A 231 5.51 -1.12 -3.58
C CYS A 231 6.54 -0.65 -2.52
N PRO A 232 7.42 0.33 -2.85
CA PRO A 232 8.42 0.85 -1.92
C PRO A 232 7.79 1.59 -0.73
N MET A 233 6.56 2.13 -0.87
CA MET A 233 5.83 2.70 0.27
C MET A 233 5.64 1.65 1.38
N LEU A 234 5.28 0.42 1.04
CA LEU A 234 5.08 -0.61 2.05
C LEU A 234 6.38 -0.96 2.78
N ALA A 235 7.53 -0.93 2.07
CA ALA A 235 8.85 -1.11 2.66
C ALA A 235 9.20 0.04 3.62
N LEU A 236 8.92 1.28 3.23
CA LEU A 236 9.13 2.46 4.08
C LEU A 236 8.26 2.41 5.35
N HIS A 237 6.98 2.03 5.22
CA HIS A 237 6.08 1.82 6.36
C HIS A 237 6.53 0.64 7.25
N ALA A 238 7.20 -0.37 6.67
CA ALA A 238 7.77 -1.47 7.45
C ALA A 238 8.91 -1.03 8.36
N LEU A 239 9.76 -0.11 7.91
CA LEU A 239 10.85 0.42 8.72
C LEU A 239 10.32 1.18 9.96
N LEU A 240 9.21 1.89 9.81
CA LEU A 240 8.58 2.69 10.88
C LEU A 240 7.61 1.88 11.77
N ARG A 241 7.53 0.55 11.61
CA ARG A 241 6.56 -0.31 12.33
C ARG A 241 6.64 -0.21 13.86
N ARG A 242 7.83 0.03 14.41
CA ARG A 242 8.08 0.00 15.88
C ARG A 242 7.27 1.07 16.61
N PHE A 243 6.99 2.18 15.94
CA PHE A 243 6.38 3.36 16.56
C PHE A 243 4.86 3.43 16.35
N SER A 244 4.26 2.49 15.63
CA SER A 244 2.84 2.60 15.35
C SER A 244 1.94 2.21 16.54
N PRO A 245 0.87 3.00 16.81
CA PRO A 245 -0.15 2.66 17.79
C PRO A 245 -1.06 1.50 17.35
N LEU A 246 -1.32 1.33 16.05
CA LEU A 246 -2.17 0.24 15.56
C LEU A 246 -1.35 -1.04 15.41
N ARG A 247 -1.71 -2.07 16.17
CA ARG A 247 -1.00 -3.36 16.22
C ARG A 247 -1.97 -4.52 16.16
N LEU A 248 -1.54 -5.57 15.50
CA LEU A 248 -2.20 -6.86 15.54
C LEU A 248 -1.53 -7.69 16.64
N ARG A 249 -2.32 -8.28 17.53
CA ARG A 249 -1.84 -9.16 18.60
C ARG A 249 -2.45 -10.54 18.38
N LYS A 250 -1.60 -11.56 18.31
CA LYS A 250 -2.00 -12.96 18.39
C LYS A 250 -1.66 -13.46 19.79
N GLN A 251 -2.66 -13.92 20.54
CA GLN A 251 -2.43 -14.52 21.85
C GLN A 251 -1.62 -15.81 21.69
N GLU A 252 -0.74 -16.09 22.65
CA GLU A 252 0.06 -17.31 22.68
C GLU A 252 -0.80 -18.54 23.04
N GLU A 253 -0.33 -19.70 22.60
CA GLU A 253 -0.77 -21.05 22.91
C GLU A 253 -2.28 -21.38 22.98
N SER A 254 -2.70 -22.13 21.96
CA SER A 254 -3.70 -23.17 22.11
C SER A 254 -3.33 -24.30 21.17
N GLU A 255 -3.49 -25.55 21.59
CA GLU A 255 -3.20 -26.74 20.77
C GLU A 255 -3.99 -26.79 19.44
N ALA A 256 -5.07 -26.00 19.32
CA ALA A 256 -5.89 -25.91 18.11
C ALA A 256 -5.38 -24.89 17.07
N CYS A 257 -4.50 -23.96 17.48
CA CYS A 257 -4.01 -22.88 16.62
C CYS A 257 -2.79 -23.36 15.81
N GLY A 258 -2.97 -23.55 14.50
CA GLY A 258 -1.93 -24.06 13.58
C GLY A 258 -2.41 -25.16 12.63
N ARG A 259 -3.62 -25.71 12.86
CA ARG A 259 -4.20 -26.77 12.01
C ARG A 259 -5.18 -26.27 10.93
N CYS A 260 -5.69 -25.04 11.03
CA CYS A 260 -6.77 -24.56 10.17
C CYS A 260 -6.33 -23.61 9.04
N ASP A 261 -5.20 -22.90 9.16
CA ASP A 261 -4.66 -21.93 8.19
C ASP A 261 -5.63 -20.86 7.66
N LEU A 262 -6.79 -20.68 8.30
CA LEU A 262 -7.84 -19.77 7.81
C LEU A 262 -7.37 -18.32 7.81
N CYS A 263 -6.55 -17.93 8.80
CA CYS A 263 -5.99 -16.59 8.89
C CYS A 263 -4.97 -16.31 7.77
N ALA A 264 -4.12 -17.28 7.41
CA ALA A 264 -3.19 -17.18 6.28
C ALA A 264 -3.95 -17.13 4.94
N ARG A 265 -4.96 -17.98 4.76
CA ARG A 265 -5.82 -18.00 3.56
C ARG A 265 -6.63 -16.71 3.38
N ALA A 266 -7.01 -16.06 4.49
CA ALA A 266 -7.72 -14.79 4.48
C ALA A 266 -6.82 -13.57 4.24
N CYS A 267 -5.51 -13.71 4.41
CA CYS A 267 -4.56 -12.62 4.29
C CYS A 267 -4.39 -12.21 2.82
N PRO A 268 -4.63 -10.93 2.44
CA PRO A 268 -4.45 -10.50 1.04
C PRO A 268 -2.98 -10.50 0.60
N MET A 269 -2.05 -10.53 1.55
CA MET A 269 -0.60 -10.54 1.32
C MET A 269 -0.01 -11.96 1.42
N ASP A 270 -0.84 -12.99 1.60
CA ASP A 270 -0.45 -14.40 1.74
C ASP A 270 0.66 -14.63 2.79
N ILE A 271 0.49 -14.10 4.01
CA ILE A 271 1.48 -14.22 5.10
C ILE A 271 1.27 -15.54 5.87
N PRO A 272 2.09 -16.59 5.66
CA PRO A 272 1.95 -17.87 6.35
C PRO A 272 2.28 -17.80 7.85
N GLU A 273 3.15 -16.88 8.27
CA GLU A 273 3.59 -16.74 9.66
C GLU A 273 2.43 -16.46 10.62
N VAL A 274 1.33 -15.89 10.12
CA VAL A 274 0.11 -15.63 10.91
C VAL A 274 -0.53 -16.94 11.38
N ALA A 275 -0.40 -18.03 10.62
CA ALA A 275 -0.88 -19.34 11.01
C ALA A 275 0.13 -20.07 11.91
N GLU A 276 1.40 -20.06 11.52
CA GLU A 276 2.47 -20.89 12.10
C GLU A 276 3.05 -20.35 13.41
N GLN A 277 3.11 -19.02 13.56
CA GLN A 277 3.82 -18.38 14.67
C GLN A 277 2.87 -17.61 15.58
N SER A 278 3.32 -17.27 16.80
CA SER A 278 2.55 -16.54 17.81
C SER A 278 3.24 -15.24 18.23
N GLY A 279 2.53 -14.40 18.98
CA GLY A 279 3.06 -13.13 19.48
C GLY A 279 3.43 -12.15 18.35
N ALA A 280 4.56 -11.45 18.50
CA ALA A 280 5.03 -10.47 17.53
C ALA A 280 5.56 -11.12 16.23
N LYS A 281 6.03 -12.37 16.30
CA LYS A 281 6.61 -13.09 15.16
C LYS A 281 5.56 -13.57 14.16
N ALA A 282 4.30 -13.67 14.60
CA ALA A 282 3.14 -13.99 13.76
C ALA A 282 2.91 -13.02 12.60
N PHE A 283 3.54 -11.84 12.60
CA PHE A 283 3.28 -10.80 11.61
C PHE A 283 4.55 -10.42 10.87
N HIS A 284 4.53 -10.66 9.56
CA HIS A 284 5.58 -10.21 8.65
C HIS A 284 5.49 -8.71 8.37
N ASP A 285 6.58 -8.14 7.84
CA ASP A 285 6.67 -6.72 7.50
C ASP A 285 5.67 -6.26 6.43
N ASP A 286 5.18 -7.19 5.62
CA ASP A 286 4.19 -6.93 4.56
C ASP A 286 2.75 -6.78 5.09
N CYS A 287 2.51 -6.97 6.38
CA CYS A 287 1.17 -6.89 6.95
C CYS A 287 0.59 -5.48 6.80
N THR A 288 -0.48 -5.33 6.01
CA THR A 288 -1.20 -4.06 5.79
C THR A 288 -2.23 -3.74 6.87
N LEU A 289 -2.25 -4.48 7.99
CA LEU A 289 -3.20 -4.33 9.11
C LEU A 289 -4.67 -4.22 8.66
N CYS A 290 -5.03 -4.98 7.63
CA CYS A 290 -6.33 -4.92 7.00
C CYS A 290 -7.46 -5.64 7.79
N GLY A 291 -7.12 -6.34 8.88
CA GLY A 291 -8.07 -6.97 9.79
C GLY A 291 -8.72 -8.29 9.35
N ARG A 292 -8.56 -8.74 8.09
CA ARG A 292 -9.23 -9.96 7.58
C ARG A 292 -8.91 -11.23 8.38
N CYS A 293 -7.69 -11.36 8.89
CA CYS A 293 -7.31 -12.52 9.70
C CYS A 293 -8.10 -12.62 11.01
N VAL A 294 -8.45 -11.48 11.62
CA VAL A 294 -9.30 -11.42 12.82
C VAL A 294 -10.72 -11.90 12.51
N GLU A 295 -11.22 -11.54 11.33
CA GLU A 295 -12.58 -11.88 10.88
C GLU A 295 -12.79 -13.36 10.56
N PHE A 296 -11.74 -14.03 10.07
CA PHE A 296 -11.79 -15.43 9.66
C PHE A 296 -11.19 -16.40 10.71
N CYS A 297 -10.91 -15.91 11.92
CA CYS A 297 -10.43 -16.75 13.01
C CYS A 297 -11.63 -17.36 13.77
N PRO A 298 -11.73 -18.70 13.87
CA PRO A 298 -12.85 -19.36 14.55
C PRO A 298 -12.73 -19.37 16.08
N HIS A 299 -11.57 -18.97 16.62
CA HIS A 299 -11.31 -19.00 18.05
C HIS A 299 -11.52 -17.60 18.66
N ASP A 300 -12.22 -17.56 19.80
CA ASP A 300 -12.50 -16.33 20.52
C ASP A 300 -11.22 -15.69 21.07
N ASP A 301 -11.11 -14.36 20.93
CA ASP A 301 -10.06 -13.48 21.44
C ASP A 301 -8.61 -13.81 21.02
N ARG A 302 -8.39 -14.79 20.13
CA ARG A 302 -7.05 -15.18 19.65
C ARG A 302 -6.35 -14.13 18.82
N LEU A 303 -7.07 -13.50 17.89
CA LEU A 303 -6.54 -12.43 17.05
C LEU A 303 -7.24 -11.13 17.42
N GLN A 304 -6.45 -10.12 17.76
CA GLN A 304 -6.95 -8.82 18.23
C GLN A 304 -6.29 -7.70 17.44
N LEU A 305 -7.11 -6.81 16.88
CA LEU A 305 -6.68 -5.55 16.30
C LEU A 305 -6.80 -4.46 17.38
N LYS A 306 -5.66 -3.91 17.81
CA LYS A 306 -5.57 -2.90 18.86
C LYS A 306 -5.06 -1.58 18.31
N PHE A 307 -5.58 -0.47 18.85
CA PHE A 307 -5.07 0.88 18.64
C PHE A 307 -4.59 1.43 19.98
N GLY A 308 -3.28 1.37 20.22
CA GLY A 308 -2.69 1.67 21.53
C GLY A 308 -3.30 0.78 22.62
N PRO A 309 -3.87 1.36 23.69
CA PRO A 309 -4.54 0.58 24.75
C PRO A 309 -5.92 0.08 24.34
N TRP A 310 -6.54 0.64 23.30
CA TRP A 310 -7.92 0.35 22.94
C TRP A 310 -8.03 -0.86 22.01
N MET A 311 -8.99 -1.73 22.30
CA MET A 311 -9.32 -2.88 21.46
C MET A 311 -10.34 -2.46 20.40
N LEU A 312 -9.95 -2.47 19.12
CA LEU A 312 -10.86 -2.15 18.03
C LEU A 312 -11.70 -3.35 17.63
N PHE A 313 -11.05 -4.51 17.45
CA PHE A 313 -11.71 -5.73 17.00
C PHE A 313 -11.03 -6.97 17.59
N ARG A 314 -11.83 -7.98 17.92
CA ARG A 314 -11.37 -9.29 18.40
C ARG A 314 -12.00 -10.40 17.60
N SER A 315 -11.28 -11.51 17.45
CA SER A 315 -11.83 -12.70 16.82
C SER A 315 -12.95 -13.27 17.69
N SER A 316 -14.04 -13.70 17.06
CA SER A 316 -15.09 -14.43 17.75
C SER A 316 -15.67 -15.53 16.88
N ARG A 317 -16.01 -16.66 17.49
CA ARG A 317 -16.56 -17.84 16.82
C ARG A 317 -17.89 -17.53 16.17
N ASP A 318 -18.74 -16.77 16.85
CA ASP A 318 -20.05 -16.36 16.32
C ASP A 318 -19.93 -15.45 15.10
N TYR A 319 -18.98 -14.51 15.13
CA TYR A 319 -18.69 -13.65 13.98
C TYR A 319 -18.16 -14.47 12.80
N PHE A 320 -17.22 -15.39 13.07
CA PHE A 320 -16.70 -16.31 12.07
C PHE A 320 -17.81 -17.16 11.43
N ARG A 321 -18.73 -17.73 12.24
CA ARG A 321 -19.82 -18.59 11.74
C ARG A 321 -20.78 -17.83 10.82
N ARG A 322 -21.14 -16.59 11.18
CA ARG A 322 -21.97 -15.73 10.32
C ARG A 322 -21.23 -15.36 9.03
N ARG A 323 -19.96 -14.97 9.15
CA ARG A 323 -19.16 -14.51 8.02
C ARG A 323 -18.86 -15.62 7.02
N SER A 324 -18.47 -16.80 7.50
CA SER A 324 -18.07 -17.94 6.66
C SER A 324 -19.22 -18.48 5.80
N ARG A 325 -20.48 -18.14 6.11
CA ARG A 325 -21.63 -18.40 5.23
C ARG A 325 -21.67 -17.46 4.03
N LEU A 326 -21.28 -16.20 4.21
CA LEU A 326 -21.37 -15.16 3.18
C LEU A 326 -20.16 -15.16 2.24
N GLU A 327 -18.94 -15.30 2.78
CA GLU A 327 -17.69 -15.14 2.02
C GLU A 327 -16.69 -16.24 2.38
N ARG A 328 -15.95 -16.74 1.38
CA ARG A 328 -14.79 -17.61 1.61
C ARG A 328 -13.58 -16.81 2.14
N PRO A 329 -12.64 -17.43 2.87
CA PRO A 329 -11.39 -16.76 3.28
C PRO A 329 -10.63 -16.15 2.09
N GLU A 330 -10.53 -16.91 0.99
CA GLU A 330 -9.92 -16.47 -0.27
C GLU A 330 -10.72 -15.40 -1.02
N GLY A 331 -11.93 -15.06 -0.55
CA GLY A 331 -12.87 -14.16 -1.20
C GLY A 331 -13.78 -14.82 -2.21
N GLY A 332 -14.75 -14.03 -2.66
CA GLY A 332 -15.88 -14.50 -3.45
C GLY A 332 -17.02 -14.95 -2.54
N ALA A 333 -18.25 -14.72 -3.01
CA ALA A 333 -19.44 -15.23 -2.35
C ALA A 333 -19.35 -16.77 -2.31
N ARG A 334 -19.75 -17.38 -1.19
CA ARG A 334 -20.15 -18.78 -1.27
C ARG A 334 -21.45 -18.75 -2.05
N SER A 335 -21.44 -19.29 -3.28
CA SER A 335 -22.70 -19.70 -3.89
C SER A 335 -23.38 -20.61 -2.87
N GLU A 336 -24.57 -20.23 -2.41
CA GLU A 336 -25.53 -21.20 -1.91
C GLU A 336 -25.71 -22.18 -3.08
N SER A 337 -24.99 -23.30 -3.05
CA SER A 337 -25.44 -24.46 -3.79
C SER A 337 -26.69 -24.93 -3.03
N PRO A 338 -27.85 -25.07 -3.70
CA PRO A 338 -29.04 -25.63 -3.08
C PRO A 338 -28.77 -27.02 -2.49
#